data_AF-A0A839ESA2-F1
#
_entry.id   AF-A0A839ESA2-F1
#
_cell.length_a   1.000
_cell.length_b   1.000
_cell.length_c   1.000
_cell.angle_alpha   90.00
_cell.angle_beta   90.00
_cell.angle_gamma   90.00
#
_symmetry.space_group_name_H-M   'P 1'
#
loop_
_entity.id
_entity.type
_entity.pdbx_description
1 polymer ?
#
loop_
_entity_poly.entity_id
_entity_poly.type
_entity_poly.pdbx_seq_one_letter_code
_entity_poly.pdbx_strand_id
1 'polypeptide(L)'
;MSKILILAFLSLLALFAVNAAAQEKAMKRVETPEFSVEVSPMFETVRIFGGSIGLKREPETTFSPQISVFATDAEKGQSPEDWLTNVLKDSGPIVERKPVTFAGMTGEITKIKDRLKDYETGEENDWYRLRVLLVSSDGSSWYHGMAMASADDLLTIEADFTRLLNSISIKLGGDAAKKSRESDEANMDALIQQLRAKMEQESAGREERERAAKAAQVKAPVEDIETRFDKAIASAGLTGKRDVLRKIAVPTLSLTEISEAGAGQTGVSRVGGGPDLPEGIDWPRDDSGFYLNFLAQIDLAKLPAVYEDLPNDGLLSFFTGTDYTDWKVIHTQAGAKLVTRELPADAEDTTISAMRMVVWDSQKKRFVADGTSEDGLSVETDDKGRMTFKREGKPITVFASEYEISQSQQLLRFEPSLSVPYGLAGNNRPQAYIDAGLEDPSDFWQAVDKGFVVGDGPQHQMFGVTGIRNLASIQKLAADYAIKKGWADIAKAEDWFILIKLASGGEANFSFSDHGDYIFMVNRKDAATGDFSRVYAFVESG
;
A
#
# COMPACT_ATOMS: atom_id res chain seq x y z
N MET A 1 11.44 30.70 51.23
CA MET A 1 11.40 31.21 49.84
C MET A 1 10.19 30.63 49.13
N SER A 2 9.26 31.40 48.60
CA SER A 2 8.36 32.29 49.32
C SER A 2 7.03 32.28 48.55
N LYS A 3 5.89 32.32 49.27
CA LYS A 3 4.55 32.57 48.70
C LYS A 3 4.51 33.84 47.81
N ILE A 4 5.53 34.68 47.90
CA ILE A 4 5.81 35.83 47.03
C ILE A 4 6.03 35.44 45.56
N LEU A 5 6.59 34.27 45.25
CA LEU A 5 6.85 33.88 43.84
C LEU A 5 5.56 33.43 43.11
N ILE A 6 4.61 32.84 43.84
CA ILE A 6 3.32 32.40 43.29
C ILE A 6 2.35 33.58 43.15
N LEU A 7 2.35 34.52 44.11
CA LEU A 7 1.60 35.79 43.95
C LEU A 7 2.18 36.67 42.84
N ALA A 8 3.51 36.69 42.64
CA ALA A 8 4.12 37.41 41.52
C ALA A 8 3.73 36.79 40.17
N PHE A 9 3.63 35.46 40.06
CA PHE A 9 3.21 34.80 38.81
C PHE A 9 1.72 35.01 38.50
N LEU A 10 0.85 34.97 39.52
CA LEU A 10 -0.59 35.24 39.35
C LEU A 10 -0.90 36.72 39.11
N SER A 11 -0.15 37.66 39.71
CA SER A 11 -0.23 39.09 39.36
C SER A 11 0.35 39.39 37.98
N LEU A 12 1.38 38.68 37.52
CA LEU A 12 1.91 38.85 36.15
C LEU A 12 0.92 38.30 35.11
N LEU A 13 0.27 37.17 35.37
CA LEU A 13 -0.81 36.65 34.51
C LEU A 13 -2.06 37.53 34.53
N ALA A 14 -2.42 38.14 35.66
CA ALA A 14 -3.50 39.13 35.71
C ALA A 14 -3.11 40.45 35.03
N LEU A 15 -1.84 40.87 35.08
CA LEU A 15 -1.37 42.06 34.36
C LEU A 15 -1.25 41.81 32.85
N PHE A 16 -0.93 40.58 32.41
CA PHE A 16 -0.97 40.19 31.00
C PHE A 16 -2.39 39.94 30.48
N ALA A 17 -3.31 39.46 31.32
CA ALA A 17 -4.72 39.28 30.95
C ALA A 17 -5.52 40.59 30.95
N VAL A 18 -5.13 41.59 31.76
CA VAL A 18 -5.78 42.91 31.79
C VAL A 18 -5.19 43.88 30.75
N ASN A 19 -3.97 43.67 30.24
CA ASN A 19 -3.41 44.47 29.13
C ASN A 19 -3.70 43.91 27.72
N ALA A 20 -4.35 42.75 27.60
CA ALA A 20 -4.77 42.19 26.30
C ALA A 20 -6.20 42.60 25.91
N ALA A 21 -6.93 43.27 26.80
CA ALA A 21 -8.21 43.91 26.50
C ALA A 21 -7.98 45.43 26.47
N ALA A 22 -8.11 46.02 25.28
CA ALA A 22 -7.94 47.45 24.97
C ALA A 22 -6.50 47.95 24.67
N GLN A 23 -5.79 47.26 23.78
CA GLN A 23 -5.07 47.98 22.73
C GLN A 23 -5.91 47.89 21.46
N GLU A 24 -6.40 49.02 20.96
CA GLU A 24 -6.85 49.12 19.56
C GLU A 24 -5.68 48.63 18.69
N LYS A 25 -5.77 47.40 18.16
CA LYS A 25 -4.78 46.90 17.21
C LYS A 25 -4.84 47.83 15.99
N ALA A 26 -3.78 48.61 15.79
CA ALA A 26 -3.71 49.54 14.67
C ALA A 26 -3.71 48.79 13.33
N MET A 27 -4.16 49.48 12.28
CA MET A 27 -4.07 49.03 10.89
C MET A 27 -2.64 48.58 10.54
N LYS A 28 -2.50 47.43 9.88
CA LYS A 28 -1.19 46.89 9.47
C LYS A 28 -0.97 47.12 7.98
N ARG A 29 0.11 47.80 7.60
CA ARG A 29 0.51 47.90 6.19
C ARG A 29 1.12 46.58 5.72
N VAL A 30 0.62 46.05 4.61
CA VAL A 30 1.08 44.81 3.96
C VAL A 30 1.36 45.11 2.49
N GLU A 31 2.37 44.49 1.92
CA GLU A 31 2.88 44.85 0.60
C GLU A 31 3.28 43.66 -0.27
N THR A 32 3.06 43.81 -1.57
CA THR A 32 3.65 43.04 -2.66
C THR A 32 4.67 43.92 -3.40
N PRO A 33 5.37 43.40 -4.43
CA PRO A 33 6.16 44.25 -5.33
C PRO A 33 5.33 45.36 -6.02
N GLU A 34 4.08 45.09 -6.38
CA GLU A 34 3.20 45.96 -7.17
C GLU A 34 2.44 46.98 -6.34
N PHE A 35 1.99 46.63 -5.14
CA PHE A 35 1.16 47.51 -4.33
C PHE A 35 1.29 47.24 -2.83
N SER A 36 0.73 48.13 -2.02
CA SER A 36 0.50 47.91 -0.60
C SER A 36 -0.95 48.21 -0.23
N VAL A 37 -1.42 47.59 0.84
CA VAL A 37 -2.74 47.81 1.44
C VAL A 37 -2.63 47.96 2.95
N GLU A 38 -3.65 48.57 3.55
CA GLU A 38 -3.83 48.60 5.00
C GLU A 38 -4.85 47.54 5.43
N VAL A 39 -4.36 46.58 6.21
CA VAL A 39 -5.08 45.41 6.70
C VAL A 39 -5.66 45.68 8.08
N SER A 40 -6.95 45.42 8.22
CA SER A 40 -7.67 45.53 9.49
C SER A 40 -7.23 44.45 10.46
N PRO A 41 -7.15 44.74 11.78
CA PRO A 41 -6.81 43.75 12.79
C PRO A 41 -7.82 42.60 12.92
N MET A 42 -8.98 42.68 12.25
CA MET A 42 -9.97 41.60 12.17
C MET A 42 -9.51 40.39 11.34
N PHE A 43 -8.41 40.53 10.58
CA PHE A 43 -7.79 39.45 9.83
C PHE A 43 -6.46 39.10 10.49
N GLU A 44 -6.47 38.04 11.29
CA GLU A 44 -5.30 37.58 12.03
C GLU A 44 -4.28 36.89 11.11
N THR A 45 -4.75 36.21 10.06
CA THR A 45 -3.88 35.59 9.07
C THR A 45 -3.72 36.48 7.85
N VAL A 46 -2.46 36.72 7.50
CA VAL A 46 -2.04 37.43 6.28
C VAL A 46 -1.12 36.51 5.48
N ARG A 47 -1.48 36.20 4.23
CA ARG A 47 -0.68 35.43 3.29
C ARG A 47 -0.29 36.31 2.11
N ILE A 48 0.99 36.30 1.75
CA ILE A 48 1.51 37.01 0.58
C ILE A 48 2.10 35.96 -0.35
N PHE A 49 1.65 35.92 -1.60
CA PHE A 49 2.15 34.99 -2.60
C PHE A 49 2.24 35.69 -3.96
N GLY A 50 3.47 35.89 -4.45
CA GLY A 50 3.73 36.71 -5.63
C GLY A 50 3.11 38.11 -5.50
N GLY A 51 2.26 38.48 -6.47
CA GLY A 51 1.52 39.74 -6.50
C GLY A 51 0.16 39.72 -5.80
N SER A 52 -0.07 38.79 -4.87
CA SER A 52 -1.35 38.61 -4.16
C SER A 52 -1.22 38.73 -2.64
N ILE A 53 -2.21 39.39 -2.03
CA ILE A 53 -2.40 39.48 -0.58
C ILE A 53 -3.72 38.79 -0.24
N GLY A 54 -3.66 37.73 0.55
CA GLY A 54 -4.81 37.01 1.10
C GLY A 54 -4.93 37.23 2.61
N LEU A 55 -6.15 37.45 3.07
CA LEU A 55 -6.50 37.76 4.45
C LEU A 55 -7.58 36.79 4.91
N LYS A 56 -7.43 36.21 6.10
CA LYS A 56 -8.43 35.31 6.68
C LYS A 56 -8.60 35.58 8.16
N ARG A 57 -9.86 35.53 8.62
CA ARG A 57 -10.23 35.72 10.02
C ARG A 57 -10.16 34.39 10.77
N GLU A 58 -9.64 34.42 11.98
CA GLU A 58 -9.60 33.25 12.87
C GLU A 58 -10.95 33.03 13.59
N PRO A 59 -11.33 31.77 13.89
CA PRO A 59 -10.64 30.53 13.53
C PRO A 59 -10.66 30.29 12.01
N GLU A 60 -9.58 29.79 11.40
CA GLU A 60 -9.57 29.44 9.96
C GLU A 60 -10.42 28.19 9.66
N THR A 61 -11.70 28.39 9.39
CA THR A 61 -12.66 27.35 8.98
C THR A 61 -13.07 27.54 7.51
N THR A 62 -13.92 26.66 6.99
CA THR A 62 -14.57 26.81 5.68
C THR A 62 -15.39 28.11 5.60
N PHE A 63 -16.05 28.49 6.70
CA PHE A 63 -16.97 29.65 6.76
C PHE A 63 -16.34 30.91 7.34
N SER A 64 -15.01 31.00 7.36
CA SER A 64 -14.36 32.20 7.86
C SER A 64 -14.32 33.29 6.80
N PRO A 65 -14.64 34.55 7.17
CA PRO A 65 -14.50 35.66 6.24
C PRO A 65 -13.07 35.77 5.71
N GLN A 66 -12.96 36.07 4.43
CA GLN A 66 -11.68 36.22 3.75
C GLN A 66 -11.72 37.31 2.70
N ILE A 67 -10.58 37.98 2.51
CA ILE A 67 -10.35 38.98 1.47
C ILE A 67 -9.09 38.61 0.72
N SER A 68 -9.11 38.70 -0.60
CA SER A 68 -7.90 38.66 -1.41
C SER A 68 -7.83 39.86 -2.34
N VAL A 69 -6.62 40.38 -2.56
CA VAL A 69 -6.34 41.41 -3.56
C VAL A 69 -5.10 41.02 -4.32
N PHE A 70 -5.14 41.11 -5.65
CA PHE A 70 -4.00 40.80 -6.51
C PHE A 70 -3.99 41.67 -7.76
N ALA A 71 -2.81 41.84 -8.35
CA ALA A 71 -2.63 42.60 -9.58
C ALA A 71 -2.27 41.68 -10.76
N THR A 72 -2.78 42.00 -11.95
CA THR A 72 -2.42 41.38 -13.23
C THR A 72 -2.11 42.46 -14.26
N ASP A 73 -1.41 42.09 -15.33
CA ASP A 73 -1.39 42.94 -16.53
C ASP A 73 -2.80 42.99 -17.15
N ALA A 74 -3.08 44.04 -17.91
CA ALA A 74 -4.31 44.12 -18.69
C ALA A 74 -4.36 43.00 -19.75
N GLU A 75 -5.52 42.34 -19.88
CA GLU A 75 -5.68 41.28 -20.89
C GLU A 75 -5.71 41.86 -22.32
N LYS A 76 -4.89 41.28 -23.21
CA LYS A 76 -4.77 41.76 -24.59
C LYS A 76 -6.05 41.49 -25.38
N GLY A 77 -6.64 42.55 -25.92
CA GLY A 77 -7.80 42.44 -26.82
C GLY A 77 -9.13 42.20 -26.11
N GLN A 78 -9.18 42.35 -24.79
CA GLN A 78 -10.41 42.20 -24.01
C GLN A 78 -10.66 43.45 -23.15
N SER A 79 -11.91 43.93 -23.14
CA SER A 79 -12.28 45.02 -22.24
C SER A 79 -12.45 44.50 -20.80
N PRO A 80 -12.17 45.30 -19.76
CA PRO A 80 -12.42 44.92 -18.36
C PRO A 80 -13.87 44.48 -18.10
N GLU A 81 -14.83 45.13 -18.74
CA GLU A 81 -16.26 44.83 -18.62
C GLU A 81 -16.61 43.46 -19.23
N ASP A 82 -16.08 43.16 -20.42
CA ASP A 82 -16.28 41.85 -21.07
C ASP A 82 -15.60 40.73 -20.28
N TRP A 83 -14.41 40.99 -19.74
CA TRP A 83 -13.71 40.05 -18.88
C TRP A 83 -14.51 39.74 -17.63
N LEU A 84 -14.98 40.77 -16.92
CA LEU A 84 -15.76 40.58 -15.71
C LEU A 84 -17.07 39.85 -16.02
N THR A 85 -17.75 40.22 -17.10
CA THR A 85 -18.98 39.53 -17.55
C THR A 85 -18.72 38.06 -17.86
N ASN A 86 -17.60 37.73 -18.50
CA ASN A 86 -17.23 36.34 -18.79
C ASN A 86 -16.94 35.53 -17.51
N VAL A 87 -16.22 36.09 -16.56
CA VAL A 87 -15.91 35.43 -15.27
C VAL A 87 -17.18 35.20 -14.44
N LEU A 88 -18.19 36.04 -14.61
CA LEU A 88 -19.46 35.94 -13.87
C LEU A 88 -20.48 34.96 -14.48
N LYS A 89 -20.22 34.37 -15.66
CA LYS A 89 -21.18 33.51 -16.39
C LYS A 89 -21.72 32.34 -15.57
N ASP A 90 -20.86 31.70 -14.78
CA ASP A 90 -21.19 30.53 -13.97
C ASP A 90 -21.32 30.85 -12.46
N SER A 91 -21.46 32.13 -12.12
CA SER A 91 -21.64 32.56 -10.73
C SER A 91 -23.08 32.40 -10.26
N GLY A 92 -23.28 32.33 -8.94
CA GLY A 92 -24.61 32.39 -8.33
C GLY A 92 -25.36 33.71 -8.66
N PRO A 93 -26.62 33.85 -8.20
CA PRO A 93 -27.42 35.05 -8.43
C PRO A 93 -26.69 36.36 -8.09
N ILE A 94 -26.55 37.24 -9.09
CA ILE A 94 -25.98 38.58 -8.90
C ILE A 94 -27.04 39.44 -8.20
N VAL A 95 -26.70 39.90 -7.00
CA VAL A 95 -27.56 40.75 -6.15
C VAL A 95 -27.34 42.23 -6.45
N GLU A 96 -26.10 42.60 -6.77
CA GLU A 96 -25.73 43.98 -7.08
C GLU A 96 -24.55 43.97 -8.06
N ARG A 97 -24.58 44.84 -9.06
CA ARG A 97 -23.42 45.16 -9.92
C ARG A 97 -23.43 46.66 -10.14
N LYS A 98 -22.32 47.34 -9.83
CA LYS A 98 -22.23 48.79 -9.95
C LYS A 98 -20.81 49.27 -10.28
N PRO A 99 -20.68 50.41 -10.98
CA PRO A 99 -19.40 51.06 -11.15
C PRO A 99 -18.88 51.59 -9.80
N VAL A 100 -17.56 51.54 -9.63
CA VAL A 100 -16.86 52.01 -8.43
C VAL A 100 -15.58 52.74 -8.79
N THR A 101 -15.13 53.59 -7.86
CA THR A 101 -13.81 54.21 -7.89
C THR A 101 -13.15 54.01 -6.54
N PHE A 102 -11.99 53.35 -6.53
CA PHE A 102 -11.19 53.13 -5.32
C PHE A 102 -9.73 53.44 -5.60
N ALA A 103 -9.06 54.12 -4.67
CA ALA A 103 -7.65 54.50 -4.81
C ALA A 103 -7.32 55.19 -6.16
N GLY A 104 -8.26 55.97 -6.71
CA GLY A 104 -8.12 56.66 -8.01
C GLY A 104 -8.27 55.76 -9.25
N MET A 105 -8.54 54.48 -9.07
CA MET A 105 -8.80 53.50 -10.13
C MET A 105 -10.30 53.32 -10.31
N THR A 106 -10.76 53.27 -11.57
CA THR A 106 -12.17 53.03 -11.91
C THR A 106 -12.38 51.56 -12.25
N GLY A 107 -13.60 51.08 -12.02
CA GLY A 107 -13.94 49.70 -12.31
C GLY A 107 -15.35 49.33 -11.89
N GLU A 108 -15.57 48.04 -11.66
CA GLU A 108 -16.87 47.51 -11.27
C GLU A 108 -16.75 46.57 -10.06
N ILE A 109 -17.74 46.63 -9.17
CA ILE A 109 -17.94 45.65 -8.10
C ILE A 109 -19.23 44.88 -8.33
N THR A 110 -19.18 43.58 -8.09
CA THR A 110 -20.32 42.66 -8.16
C THR A 110 -20.49 41.95 -6.82
N LYS A 111 -21.72 41.87 -6.34
CA LYS A 111 -22.15 41.11 -5.16
C LYS A 111 -22.97 39.92 -5.63
N ILE A 112 -22.53 38.72 -5.25
CA ILE A 112 -23.10 37.45 -5.65
C ILE A 112 -23.60 36.76 -4.39
N LYS A 113 -24.86 36.29 -4.41
CA LYS A 113 -25.37 35.39 -3.39
C LYS A 113 -25.13 33.95 -3.85
N ASP A 114 -24.48 33.17 -3.03
CA ASP A 114 -24.03 31.81 -3.29
C ASP A 114 -24.36 30.91 -2.09
N ARG A 115 -23.99 29.63 -2.17
CA ARG A 115 -23.98 28.72 -1.02
C ARG A 115 -22.59 28.13 -0.84
N LEU A 116 -22.12 28.08 0.39
CA LEU A 116 -20.87 27.42 0.73
C LEU A 116 -21.19 26.17 1.55
N LYS A 117 -20.54 25.06 1.21
CA LYS A 117 -20.64 23.80 1.91
C LYS A 117 -19.30 23.44 2.52
N ASP A 118 -19.31 23.02 3.77
CA ASP A 118 -18.20 22.31 4.39
C ASP A 118 -18.33 20.82 4.07
N TYR A 119 -17.33 20.26 3.37
CA TYR A 119 -17.38 18.87 2.92
C TYR A 119 -17.05 17.85 4.02
N GLU A 120 -16.40 18.30 5.10
CA GLU A 120 -16.07 17.44 6.24
C GLU A 120 -17.26 17.33 7.20
N THR A 121 -17.93 18.46 7.47
CA THR A 121 -19.07 18.51 8.39
C THR A 121 -20.42 18.35 7.70
N GLY A 122 -20.48 18.59 6.38
CA GLY A 122 -21.71 18.59 5.60
C GLY A 122 -22.57 19.84 5.77
N GLU A 123 -22.13 20.81 6.58
CA GLU A 123 -22.85 22.06 6.84
C GLU A 123 -22.93 22.93 5.58
N GLU A 124 -24.07 23.57 5.34
CA GLU A 124 -24.31 24.48 4.21
C GLU A 124 -24.86 25.81 4.70
N ASN A 125 -24.18 26.91 4.35
CA ASN A 125 -24.56 28.26 4.75
C ASN A 125 -24.76 29.18 3.54
N ASP A 126 -25.70 30.12 3.68
CA ASP A 126 -25.83 31.25 2.75
C ASP A 126 -24.52 32.04 2.77
N TRP A 127 -23.93 32.24 1.59
CA TRP A 127 -22.59 32.78 1.46
C TRP A 127 -22.55 33.86 0.39
N TYR A 128 -21.81 34.92 0.64
CA TYR A 128 -21.73 36.07 -0.24
C TYR A 128 -20.33 36.22 -0.77
N ARG A 129 -20.23 36.55 -2.06
CA ARG A 129 -18.98 36.83 -2.75
C ARG A 129 -19.05 38.21 -3.37
N LEU A 130 -18.12 39.07 -2.95
CA LEU A 130 -17.88 40.37 -3.54
C LEU A 130 -16.68 40.21 -4.48
N ARG A 131 -16.82 40.66 -5.72
CA ARG A 131 -15.73 40.68 -6.69
C ARG A 131 -15.60 42.10 -7.23
N VAL A 132 -14.40 42.66 -7.17
CA VAL A 132 -14.07 43.94 -7.78
C VAL A 132 -12.99 43.75 -8.84
N LEU A 133 -13.12 44.47 -9.95
CA LEU A 133 -12.07 44.67 -10.92
C LEU A 133 -11.85 46.17 -11.05
N LEU A 134 -10.64 46.64 -10.73
CA LEU A 134 -10.21 48.03 -10.84
C LEU A 134 -9.13 48.13 -11.91
N VAL A 135 -9.12 49.24 -12.65
CA VAL A 135 -8.18 49.47 -13.74
C VAL A 135 -7.29 50.67 -13.40
N SER A 136 -5.98 50.50 -13.55
CA SER A 136 -5.03 51.59 -13.35
C SER A 136 -5.32 52.76 -14.30
N SER A 137 -4.91 53.98 -13.94
CA SER A 137 -5.18 55.18 -14.73
C SER A 137 -4.58 55.15 -16.14
N ASP A 138 -3.50 54.40 -16.33
CA ASP A 138 -2.84 54.18 -17.63
C ASP A 138 -3.39 52.94 -18.38
N GLY A 139 -4.33 52.22 -17.78
CA GLY A 139 -4.94 51.00 -18.33
C GLY A 139 -4.02 49.79 -18.41
N SER A 140 -2.79 49.88 -17.90
CA SER A 140 -1.77 48.84 -18.06
C SER A 140 -1.96 47.65 -17.11
N SER A 141 -2.56 47.89 -15.95
CA SER A 141 -2.66 46.92 -14.85
C SER A 141 -4.09 46.84 -14.32
N TRP A 142 -4.53 45.62 -14.03
CA TRP A 142 -5.82 45.33 -13.43
C TRP A 142 -5.62 44.85 -11.99
N TYR A 143 -6.43 45.39 -11.08
CA TYR A 143 -6.43 45.03 -9.67
C TYR A 143 -7.73 44.31 -9.34
N HIS A 144 -7.59 43.07 -8.96
CA HIS A 144 -8.70 42.19 -8.61
C HIS A 144 -8.81 42.16 -7.10
N GLY A 145 -10.04 42.28 -6.61
CA GLY A 145 -10.32 42.01 -5.21
C GLY A 145 -11.47 41.01 -5.09
N MET A 146 -11.37 40.12 -4.13
CA MET A 146 -12.46 39.25 -3.72
C MET A 146 -12.66 39.35 -2.22
N ALA A 147 -13.91 39.41 -1.78
CA ALA A 147 -14.25 39.22 -0.38
C ALA A 147 -15.36 38.19 -0.26
N MET A 148 -15.31 37.37 0.78
CA MET A 148 -16.22 36.27 1.03
C MET A 148 -16.68 36.31 2.48
N ALA A 149 -17.99 36.21 2.71
CA ALA A 149 -18.58 36.33 4.04
C ALA A 149 -19.92 35.59 4.14
N SER A 150 -20.29 35.24 5.37
CA SER A 150 -21.65 34.81 5.72
C SER A 150 -22.64 35.97 5.60
N ALA A 151 -23.94 35.68 5.65
CA ALA A 151 -24.97 36.72 5.72
C ALA A 151 -24.78 37.66 6.94
N ASP A 152 -24.36 37.11 8.08
CA ASP A 152 -24.21 37.84 9.34
C ASP A 152 -23.00 38.78 9.33
N ASP A 153 -21.88 38.36 8.72
CA ASP A 153 -20.67 39.17 8.61
C ASP A 153 -20.67 40.14 7.42
N LEU A 154 -21.62 39.98 6.48
CA LEU A 154 -21.59 40.65 5.18
C LEU A 154 -21.40 42.17 5.27
N LEU A 155 -22.18 42.84 6.12
CA LEU A 155 -22.11 44.30 6.26
C LEU A 155 -20.75 44.76 6.77
N THR A 156 -20.16 44.02 7.71
CA THR A 156 -18.84 44.33 8.27
C THR A 156 -17.74 44.11 7.23
N ILE A 157 -17.81 43.00 6.50
CA ILE A 157 -16.82 42.65 5.48
C ILE A 157 -16.92 43.58 4.27
N GLU A 158 -18.12 44.02 3.87
CA GLU A 158 -18.30 45.02 2.81
C GLU A 158 -17.66 46.36 3.16
N ALA A 159 -17.85 46.80 4.40
CA ALA A 159 -17.25 48.04 4.90
C ALA A 159 -15.71 47.94 4.91
N ASP A 160 -15.16 46.85 5.42
CA ASP A 160 -13.71 46.67 5.47
C ASP A 160 -13.09 46.46 4.09
N PHE A 161 -13.75 45.70 3.21
CA PHE A 161 -13.29 45.49 1.84
C PHE A 161 -13.23 46.81 1.07
N THR A 162 -14.26 47.66 1.20
CA THR A 162 -14.27 49.00 0.62
C THR A 162 -13.12 49.87 1.16
N ARG A 163 -12.88 49.83 2.48
CA ARG A 163 -11.78 50.55 3.12
C ARG A 163 -10.42 50.05 2.62
N LEU A 164 -10.23 48.73 2.55
CA LEU A 164 -9.01 48.08 2.09
C LEU A 164 -8.72 48.44 0.63
N LEU A 165 -9.71 48.39 -0.26
CA LEU A 165 -9.55 48.78 -1.66
C LEU A 165 -9.16 50.26 -1.81
N ASN A 166 -9.69 51.15 -0.96
CA ASN A 166 -9.27 52.55 -0.92
C ASN A 166 -7.85 52.76 -0.41
N SER A 167 -7.29 51.80 0.33
CA SER A 167 -5.92 51.87 0.86
C SER A 167 -4.86 51.38 -0.12
N ILE A 168 -5.25 50.88 -1.30
CA ILE A 168 -4.31 50.40 -2.32
C ILE A 168 -3.36 51.55 -2.70
N SER A 169 -2.06 51.32 -2.52
CA SER A 169 -0.99 52.23 -2.92
C SER A 169 -0.05 51.49 -3.87
N ILE A 170 -0.04 51.92 -5.14
CA ILE A 170 0.75 51.31 -6.22
C ILE A 170 2.24 51.66 -6.03
N LYS A 171 3.11 50.65 -6.17
CA LYS A 171 4.56 50.73 -5.98
C LYS A 171 5.35 50.59 -7.28
N LEU A 172 5.04 49.57 -8.08
CA LEU A 172 5.72 49.24 -9.34
C LEU A 172 4.69 48.79 -10.38
N GLY A 173 4.83 49.23 -11.63
CA GLY A 173 4.00 48.80 -12.76
C GLY A 173 4.80 48.06 -13.84
N GLY A 174 4.16 47.16 -14.59
CA GLY A 174 4.71 46.50 -15.78
C GLY A 174 5.94 45.61 -15.54
N ASP A 175 6.94 45.70 -16.42
CA ASP A 175 8.10 44.80 -16.50
C ASP A 175 8.94 44.71 -15.21
N ALA A 176 8.95 45.76 -14.38
CA ALA A 176 9.69 45.78 -13.11
C ALA A 176 9.05 44.86 -12.06
N ALA A 177 7.71 44.80 -12.01
CA ALA A 177 6.98 43.88 -11.15
C ALA A 177 7.14 42.43 -11.61
N LYS A 178 7.11 42.21 -12.94
CA LYS A 178 7.31 40.89 -13.54
C LYS A 178 8.65 40.25 -13.15
N LYS A 179 9.74 41.01 -13.23
CA LYS A 179 11.08 40.54 -12.82
C LYS A 179 11.17 40.17 -11.34
N SER A 180 10.43 40.88 -10.47
CA SER A 180 10.38 40.52 -9.05
C SER A 180 9.66 39.19 -8.83
N ARG A 181 8.55 38.94 -9.55
CA ARG A 181 7.81 37.65 -9.46
C ARG A 181 8.66 36.47 -9.93
N GLU A 182 9.32 36.62 -11.08
CA GLU A 182 10.20 35.58 -11.64
C GLU A 182 11.34 35.24 -10.67
N SER A 183 11.87 36.24 -9.95
CA SER A 183 12.89 36.03 -8.92
C SER A 183 12.34 35.30 -7.68
N ASP A 184 11.16 35.66 -7.21
CA ASP A 184 10.56 35.04 -6.01
C ASP A 184 10.06 33.62 -6.28
N GLU A 185 9.50 33.36 -7.46
CA GLU A 185 9.11 32.02 -7.93
C GLU A 185 10.34 31.10 -8.06
N ALA A 186 11.43 31.59 -8.67
CA ALA A 186 12.67 30.83 -8.77
C ALA A 186 13.27 30.47 -7.39
N ASN A 187 13.19 31.38 -6.43
CA ASN A 187 13.64 31.13 -5.06
C ASN A 187 12.76 30.07 -4.36
N MET A 188 11.44 30.09 -4.59
CA MET A 188 10.50 29.11 -4.03
C MET A 188 10.71 27.72 -4.63
N ASP A 189 10.90 27.62 -5.94
CA ASP A 189 11.19 26.36 -6.62
C ASP A 189 12.48 25.71 -6.11
N ALA A 190 13.52 26.51 -5.90
CA ALA A 190 14.77 26.04 -5.31
C ALA A 190 14.56 25.48 -3.89
N LEU A 191 13.73 26.11 -3.08
CA LEU A 191 13.39 25.65 -1.74
C LEU A 191 12.57 24.34 -1.76
N ILE A 192 11.60 24.21 -2.68
CA ILE A 192 10.79 22.99 -2.83
C ILE A 192 11.68 21.81 -3.23
N GLN A 193 12.63 22.02 -4.15
CA GLN A 193 13.58 20.97 -4.55
C GLN A 193 14.48 20.53 -3.39
N GLN A 194 14.97 21.48 -2.58
CA GLN A 194 15.74 21.16 -1.38
C GLN A 194 14.92 20.35 -0.36
N LEU A 195 13.65 20.70 -0.16
CA LEU A 195 12.76 19.98 0.75
C LEU A 195 12.48 18.55 0.26
N ARG A 196 12.23 18.36 -1.05
CA ARG A 196 12.04 17.02 -1.64
C ARG A 196 13.26 16.13 -1.46
N ALA A 197 14.45 16.64 -1.79
CA ALA A 197 15.70 15.88 -1.63
C ALA A 197 15.95 15.49 -0.18
N LYS A 198 15.64 16.39 0.77
CA LYS A 198 15.77 16.10 2.20
C LYS A 198 14.77 15.04 2.68
N MET A 199 13.52 15.11 2.21
CA MET A 199 12.50 14.10 2.51
C MET A 199 12.87 12.72 1.97
N GLU A 200 13.43 12.64 0.76
CA GLU A 200 13.87 11.39 0.14
C GLU A 200 15.09 10.78 0.87
N GLN A 201 16.02 11.62 1.32
CA GLN A 201 17.13 11.17 2.14
C GLN A 201 16.67 10.65 3.52
N GLU A 202 15.69 11.33 4.13
CA GLU A 202 15.10 10.89 5.40
C GLU A 202 14.28 9.60 5.24
N SER A 203 13.56 9.40 4.13
CA SER A 203 12.82 8.17 3.86
C SER A 203 13.74 6.98 3.61
N ALA A 204 14.79 7.15 2.79
CA ALA A 204 15.78 6.10 2.56
C ALA A 204 16.50 5.70 3.86
N GLY A 205 16.89 6.67 4.68
CA GLY A 205 17.50 6.39 5.99
C GLY A 205 16.54 5.72 6.98
N ARG A 206 15.23 5.98 6.86
CA ARG A 206 14.20 5.29 7.65
C ARG A 206 14.02 3.85 7.18
N GLU A 207 13.91 3.61 5.88
CA GLU A 207 13.81 2.26 5.32
C GLU A 207 15.02 1.39 5.68
N GLU A 208 16.23 1.95 5.63
CA GLU A 208 17.44 1.21 5.99
C GLU A 208 17.45 0.84 7.47
N ARG A 209 17.02 1.76 8.36
CA ARG A 209 16.86 1.47 9.80
C ARG A 209 15.76 0.44 10.06
N GLU A 210 14.64 0.52 9.34
CA GLU A 210 13.53 -0.44 9.45
C GLU A 210 13.99 -1.83 8.96
N ARG A 211 14.69 -1.94 7.82
CA ARG A 211 15.29 -3.20 7.36
C ARG A 211 16.30 -3.75 8.38
N ALA A 212 17.15 -2.90 8.96
CA ALA A 212 18.11 -3.31 9.98
C ALA A 212 17.41 -3.81 11.25
N ALA A 213 16.33 -3.16 11.69
CA ALA A 213 15.52 -3.58 12.83
C ALA A 213 14.82 -4.92 12.57
N LYS A 214 14.19 -5.08 11.39
CA LYS A 214 13.60 -6.35 10.92
C LYS A 214 14.62 -7.48 10.91
N ALA A 215 15.78 -7.24 10.30
CA ALA A 215 16.86 -8.22 10.24
C ALA A 215 17.40 -8.60 11.64
N ALA A 216 17.38 -7.68 12.61
CA ALA A 216 17.76 -7.96 13.99
C ALA A 216 16.71 -8.83 14.72
N GLN A 217 15.42 -8.53 14.55
CA GLN A 217 14.32 -9.31 15.12
C GLN A 217 14.30 -10.74 14.55
N VAL A 218 14.51 -10.87 13.24
CA VAL A 218 14.61 -12.15 12.54
C VAL A 218 15.85 -12.96 12.95
N LYS A 219 16.83 -12.39 13.65
CA LYS A 219 18.02 -13.10 14.19
C LYS A 219 17.93 -13.39 15.69
N ALA A 220 16.91 -12.88 16.38
CA ALA A 220 16.75 -13.10 17.81
C ALA A 220 16.47 -14.59 18.11
N PRO A 221 16.96 -15.14 19.23
CA PRO A 221 16.57 -16.46 19.70
C PRO A 221 15.05 -16.49 19.94
N VAL A 222 14.39 -17.53 19.43
CA VAL A 222 12.96 -17.75 19.68
C VAL A 222 12.82 -18.46 21.03
N GLU A 223 11.87 -18.02 21.85
CA GLU A 223 11.54 -18.68 23.11
C GLU A 223 11.06 -20.12 22.87
N ASP A 224 11.15 -20.98 23.88
CA ASP A 224 10.74 -22.38 23.73
C ASP A 224 9.22 -22.52 23.47
N ILE A 225 8.86 -23.62 22.80
CA ILE A 225 7.49 -23.88 22.34
C ILE A 225 6.47 -23.83 23.49
N GLU A 226 6.79 -24.42 24.63
CA GLU A 226 5.83 -24.54 25.73
C GLU A 226 5.65 -23.19 26.43
N THR A 227 6.70 -22.38 26.59
CA THR A 227 6.59 -20.99 27.06
C THR A 227 5.74 -20.13 26.12
N ARG A 228 5.94 -20.24 24.80
CA ARG A 228 5.13 -19.51 23.80
C ARG A 228 3.66 -19.96 23.84
N PHE A 229 3.42 -21.26 23.98
CA PHE A 229 2.09 -21.81 24.14
C PHE A 229 1.41 -21.30 25.42
N ASP A 230 2.13 -21.26 26.54
CA ASP A 230 1.61 -20.75 27.81
C ASP A 230 1.23 -19.27 27.72
N LYS A 231 2.02 -18.46 27.00
CA LYS A 231 1.70 -17.05 26.71
C LYS A 231 0.47 -16.91 25.83
N ALA A 232 0.32 -17.72 24.79
CA ALA A 232 -0.87 -17.74 23.94
C ALA A 232 -2.13 -18.16 24.73
N ILE A 233 -2.01 -19.16 25.60
CA ILE A 233 -3.08 -19.59 26.50
C ILE A 233 -3.47 -18.48 27.48
N ALA A 234 -2.48 -17.78 28.05
CA ALA A 234 -2.72 -16.68 28.96
C ALA A 234 -3.37 -15.47 28.26
N SER A 235 -2.93 -15.12 27.05
CA SER A 235 -3.49 -14.00 26.30
C SER A 235 -4.94 -14.25 25.86
N ALA A 236 -5.31 -15.50 25.61
CA ALA A 236 -6.69 -15.91 25.36
C ALA A 236 -7.55 -16.02 26.64
N GLY A 237 -6.98 -15.84 27.84
CA GLY A 237 -7.70 -16.04 29.10
C GLY A 237 -8.04 -17.50 29.42
N LEU A 238 -7.28 -18.46 28.87
CA LEU A 238 -7.57 -19.89 28.89
C LEU A 238 -6.63 -20.69 29.80
N THR A 239 -5.96 -20.06 30.77
CA THR A 239 -4.95 -20.71 31.65
C THR A 239 -5.43 -22.02 32.27
N GLY A 240 -6.69 -22.08 32.75
CA GLY A 240 -7.27 -23.31 33.32
C GLY A 240 -7.57 -24.42 32.31
N LYS A 241 -7.40 -24.17 31.01
CA LYS A 241 -7.72 -25.08 29.89
C LYS A 241 -6.47 -25.48 29.09
N ARG A 242 -5.26 -25.09 29.55
CA ARG A 242 -3.99 -25.35 28.89
C ARG A 242 -3.82 -26.81 28.44
N ASP A 243 -3.95 -27.76 29.37
CA ASP A 243 -3.61 -29.16 29.10
C ASP A 243 -4.60 -29.85 28.16
N VAL A 244 -5.87 -29.44 28.16
CA VAL A 244 -6.85 -29.96 27.21
C VAL A 244 -6.61 -29.38 25.80
N LEU A 245 -6.29 -28.08 25.69
CA LEU A 245 -6.02 -27.43 24.41
C LEU A 245 -4.66 -27.83 23.82
N ARG A 246 -3.67 -28.18 24.64
CA ARG A 246 -2.38 -28.67 24.15
C ARG A 246 -2.51 -29.97 23.33
N LYS A 247 -3.53 -30.80 23.60
CA LYS A 247 -3.78 -32.08 22.91
C LYS A 247 -4.14 -31.96 21.44
N ILE A 248 -4.58 -30.78 21.00
CA ILE A 248 -4.94 -30.48 19.61
C ILE A 248 -3.94 -29.55 18.92
N ALA A 249 -2.95 -29.03 19.65
CA ALA A 249 -1.85 -28.28 19.07
C ALA A 249 -0.87 -29.24 18.40
N VAL A 250 -0.74 -29.10 17.09
CA VAL A 250 0.07 -29.98 16.24
C VAL A 250 1.44 -29.33 16.01
N PRO A 251 2.54 -30.05 16.27
CA PRO A 251 3.88 -29.59 15.92
C PRO A 251 3.98 -29.21 14.44
N THR A 252 4.65 -28.11 14.18
CA THR A 252 4.86 -27.58 12.83
C THR A 252 6.21 -26.87 12.76
N LEU A 253 6.69 -26.58 11.55
CA LEU A 253 7.81 -25.68 11.35
C LEU A 253 7.29 -24.39 10.74
N SER A 254 7.60 -23.25 11.37
CA SER A 254 7.47 -21.94 10.74
C SER A 254 8.69 -21.68 9.86
N LEU A 255 8.46 -21.08 8.70
CA LEU A 255 9.46 -20.72 7.71
C LEU A 255 9.33 -19.21 7.48
N THR A 256 10.34 -18.45 7.90
CA THR A 256 10.35 -16.98 7.85
C THR A 256 11.41 -16.51 6.86
N GLU A 257 11.05 -15.54 6.02
CA GLU A 257 11.99 -14.84 5.13
C GLU A 257 12.99 -14.01 5.94
N ILE A 258 14.30 -14.15 5.65
CA ILE A 258 15.34 -13.51 6.49
C ILE A 258 16.24 -12.52 5.76
N SER A 259 16.53 -12.78 4.50
CA SER A 259 17.40 -11.96 3.67
C SER A 259 17.41 -12.49 2.25
N GLU A 260 17.77 -11.63 1.32
CA GLU A 260 18.03 -12.05 -0.05
C GLU A 260 19.17 -13.09 -0.11
N ALA A 261 18.97 -14.13 -0.90
CA ALA A 261 19.96 -15.16 -1.13
C ALA A 261 21.13 -14.56 -1.93
N GLY A 262 22.36 -14.79 -1.46
CA GLY A 262 23.55 -14.31 -2.14
C GLY A 262 23.73 -14.99 -3.51
N ALA A 263 24.20 -14.22 -4.50
CA ALA A 263 24.49 -14.73 -5.83
C ALA A 263 25.40 -15.98 -5.78
N GLY A 264 24.97 -17.06 -6.45
CA GLY A 264 25.73 -18.31 -6.56
C GLY A 264 25.57 -19.30 -5.40
N GLN A 265 24.72 -19.04 -4.40
CA GLN A 265 24.37 -20.04 -3.38
C GLN A 265 23.36 -21.05 -3.93
N THR A 266 23.80 -22.29 -4.16
CA THR A 266 22.95 -23.37 -4.66
C THR A 266 22.50 -24.33 -3.56
N GLY A 267 21.32 -24.92 -3.71
CA GLY A 267 20.77 -25.94 -2.82
C GLY A 267 20.34 -25.42 -1.44
N VAL A 268 20.24 -24.10 -1.26
CA VAL A 268 19.81 -23.49 0.02
C VAL A 268 18.29 -23.38 0.09
N SER A 269 17.71 -23.49 1.28
CA SER A 269 16.27 -23.27 1.47
C SER A 269 15.88 -21.81 1.22
N ARG A 270 14.98 -21.57 0.26
CA ARG A 270 14.54 -20.23 -0.15
C ARG A 270 13.15 -20.23 -0.78
N VAL A 271 12.52 -19.06 -0.79
CA VAL A 271 11.33 -18.73 -1.60
C VAL A 271 11.68 -17.73 -2.69
N GLY A 272 10.99 -17.81 -3.82
CA GLY A 272 11.15 -16.90 -4.96
C GLY A 272 12.46 -17.08 -5.75
N GLY A 273 12.61 -16.29 -6.82
CA GLY A 273 13.73 -16.36 -7.76
C GLY A 273 13.67 -17.54 -8.73
N GLY A 274 14.86 -18.06 -9.09
CA GLY A 274 15.03 -19.24 -9.94
C GLY A 274 15.32 -20.53 -9.15
N PRO A 275 14.93 -21.72 -9.63
CA PRO A 275 15.18 -22.99 -8.97
C PRO A 275 16.63 -23.45 -9.16
N ASP A 276 17.17 -24.15 -8.16
CA ASP A 276 18.33 -25.02 -8.35
C ASP A 276 17.87 -26.41 -8.76
N LEU A 277 18.22 -26.83 -9.98
CA LEU A 277 17.83 -28.13 -10.52
C LEU A 277 19.06 -28.99 -10.79
N PRO A 278 18.93 -30.34 -10.79
CA PRO A 278 20.04 -31.21 -11.18
C PRO A 278 20.55 -30.87 -12.59
N GLU A 279 21.86 -31.01 -12.82
CA GLU A 279 22.44 -30.85 -14.14
C GLU A 279 21.73 -31.74 -15.17
N GLY A 280 21.34 -31.14 -16.30
CA GLY A 280 20.58 -31.82 -17.35
C GLY A 280 19.06 -31.87 -17.15
N ILE A 281 18.54 -31.40 -16.01
CA ILE A 281 17.09 -31.23 -15.80
C ILE A 281 16.69 -29.80 -16.14
N ASP A 282 15.83 -29.65 -17.13
CA ASP A 282 15.26 -28.36 -17.53
C ASP A 282 14.18 -27.89 -16.56
N TRP A 283 13.91 -26.58 -16.60
CA TRP A 283 12.82 -25.98 -15.85
C TRP A 283 11.47 -26.63 -16.25
N PRO A 284 10.66 -27.10 -15.28
CA PRO A 284 9.39 -27.77 -15.55
C PRO A 284 8.43 -26.96 -16.42
N ARG A 285 7.70 -27.65 -17.30
CA ARG A 285 6.66 -27.04 -18.12
C ARG A 285 5.34 -27.82 -18.00
N ASP A 286 4.23 -27.12 -18.22
CA ASP A 286 2.91 -27.74 -18.36
C ASP A 286 2.69 -28.36 -19.75
N ASP A 287 1.51 -28.94 -19.98
CA ASP A 287 1.14 -29.55 -21.25
C ASP A 287 0.87 -28.51 -22.36
N SER A 288 0.68 -27.25 -22.02
CA SER A 288 0.61 -26.12 -22.96
C SER A 288 1.98 -25.63 -23.39
N GLY A 289 3.05 -25.95 -22.65
CA GLY A 289 4.42 -25.51 -22.91
C GLY A 289 4.87 -24.31 -22.08
N PHE A 290 4.04 -23.80 -21.16
CA PHE A 290 4.45 -22.75 -20.23
C PHE A 290 5.38 -23.29 -19.16
N TYR A 291 6.33 -22.47 -18.73
CA TYR A 291 7.19 -22.80 -17.60
C TYR A 291 6.40 -22.68 -16.29
N LEU A 292 6.46 -23.68 -15.44
CA LEU A 292 5.81 -23.62 -14.13
C LEU A 292 6.51 -22.56 -13.26
N ASN A 293 5.77 -21.71 -12.56
CA ASN A 293 6.32 -20.73 -11.65
C ASN A 293 7.04 -21.43 -10.50
N PHE A 294 8.29 -21.06 -10.23
CA PHE A 294 9.04 -21.55 -9.08
C PHE A 294 8.59 -20.81 -7.83
N LEU A 295 8.28 -21.55 -6.77
CA LEU A 295 7.78 -20.97 -5.52
C LEU A 295 8.83 -21.05 -4.42
N ALA A 296 9.39 -22.23 -4.20
CA ALA A 296 10.31 -22.46 -3.09
C ALA A 296 11.21 -23.66 -3.35
N GLN A 297 12.32 -23.73 -2.62
CA GLN A 297 13.08 -24.95 -2.43
C GLN A 297 13.48 -25.12 -0.97
N ILE A 298 13.58 -26.37 -0.51
CA ILE A 298 13.83 -26.74 0.88
C ILE A 298 14.91 -27.82 0.93
N ASP A 299 16.03 -27.51 1.58
CA ASP A 299 17.09 -28.46 1.91
C ASP A 299 16.65 -29.29 3.14
N LEU A 300 16.33 -30.56 2.92
CA LEU A 300 15.85 -31.47 3.96
C LEU A 300 16.88 -31.70 5.06
N ALA A 301 18.19 -31.60 4.74
CA ALA A 301 19.25 -31.78 5.72
C ALA A 301 19.36 -30.60 6.72
N LYS A 302 18.63 -29.51 6.48
CA LYS A 302 18.63 -28.30 7.34
C LYS A 302 17.39 -28.17 8.20
N LEU A 303 16.44 -29.11 8.12
CA LEU A 303 15.26 -29.08 8.97
C LEU A 303 15.66 -29.31 10.44
N PRO A 304 15.26 -28.41 11.37
CA PRO A 304 15.65 -28.53 12.78
C PRO A 304 14.87 -29.64 13.52
N ALA A 305 13.71 -30.02 12.98
CA ALA A 305 12.88 -31.12 13.44
C ALA A 305 12.13 -31.70 12.25
N VAL A 306 11.86 -33.00 12.28
CA VAL A 306 11.06 -33.67 11.25
C VAL A 306 9.89 -34.35 11.97
N TYR A 307 8.66 -34.00 11.61
CA TYR A 307 7.44 -34.49 12.27
C TYR A 307 6.71 -35.58 11.46
N GLU A 308 7.21 -35.88 10.27
CA GLU A 308 6.68 -36.87 9.32
C GLU A 308 7.85 -37.67 8.72
N ASP A 309 7.63 -38.88 8.23
CA ASP A 309 8.71 -39.68 7.63
C ASP A 309 9.10 -39.10 6.26
N LEU A 310 10.31 -38.53 6.18
CA LEU A 310 10.90 -37.92 4.98
C LEU A 310 12.33 -38.43 4.76
N PRO A 311 12.90 -38.26 3.56
CA PRO A 311 14.33 -38.42 3.35
C PRO A 311 15.11 -37.48 4.28
N ASN A 312 16.24 -37.98 4.81
CA ASN A 312 17.08 -37.20 5.74
C ASN A 312 17.84 -36.06 5.06
N ASP A 313 17.96 -36.09 3.74
CA ASP A 313 18.69 -35.14 2.92
C ASP A 313 18.04 -35.01 1.53
N GLY A 314 18.58 -34.10 0.73
CA GLY A 314 18.06 -33.76 -0.59
C GLY A 314 17.33 -32.42 -0.63
N LEU A 315 17.05 -31.96 -1.84
CA LEU A 315 16.39 -30.67 -2.09
C LEU A 315 15.00 -30.91 -2.67
N LEU A 316 13.97 -30.41 -2.00
CA LEU A 316 12.63 -30.31 -2.57
C LEU A 316 12.48 -28.98 -3.29
N SER A 317 11.97 -28.97 -4.52
CA SER A 317 11.66 -27.75 -5.29
C SER A 317 10.19 -27.76 -5.68
N PHE A 318 9.49 -26.66 -5.41
CA PHE A 318 8.03 -26.52 -5.53
C PHE A 318 7.68 -25.58 -6.68
N PHE A 319 6.74 -26.01 -7.51
CA PHE A 319 6.31 -25.28 -8.69
C PHE A 319 4.78 -25.28 -8.82
N THR A 320 4.23 -24.19 -9.35
CA THR A 320 2.83 -24.08 -9.76
C THR A 320 2.67 -23.81 -11.25
N GLY A 321 1.61 -24.33 -11.83
CA GLY A 321 1.14 -24.01 -13.16
C GLY A 321 -0.04 -23.06 -13.14
N THR A 322 -0.73 -22.97 -14.27
CA THR A 322 -1.81 -22.02 -14.52
C THR A 322 -3.03 -22.31 -13.65
N ASP A 323 -3.63 -21.24 -13.12
CA ASP A 323 -4.84 -21.26 -12.28
C ASP A 323 -4.77 -22.25 -11.10
N TYR A 324 -3.56 -22.56 -10.62
CA TYR A 324 -3.31 -23.55 -9.55
C TYR A 324 -3.84 -24.96 -9.87
N THR A 325 -4.04 -25.27 -11.15
CA THR A 325 -4.58 -26.57 -11.59
C THR A 325 -3.49 -27.60 -11.90
N ASP A 326 -2.28 -27.11 -12.14
CA ASP A 326 -1.07 -27.88 -12.35
C ASP A 326 0.00 -27.50 -11.33
N TRP A 327 0.86 -28.44 -10.98
CA TRP A 327 1.95 -28.24 -10.03
C TRP A 327 2.99 -29.32 -10.20
N LYS A 328 4.18 -29.07 -9.64
CA LYS A 328 5.23 -30.08 -9.58
C LYS A 328 6.06 -29.93 -8.32
N VAL A 329 6.44 -31.07 -7.75
CA VAL A 329 7.47 -31.14 -6.73
C VAL A 329 8.60 -32.01 -7.27
N ILE A 330 9.82 -31.50 -7.22
CA ILE A 330 11.02 -32.23 -7.61
C ILE A 330 11.83 -32.51 -6.35
N HIS A 331 12.14 -33.78 -6.13
CA HIS A 331 13.09 -34.17 -5.10
C HIS A 331 14.43 -34.53 -5.74
N THR A 332 15.42 -33.69 -5.47
CA THR A 332 16.80 -33.89 -5.88
C THR A 332 17.56 -34.60 -4.78
N GLN A 333 18.08 -35.78 -5.08
CA GLN A 333 18.89 -36.57 -4.15
C GLN A 333 20.15 -35.81 -3.71
N ALA A 334 20.57 -36.02 -2.47
CA ALA A 334 21.80 -35.43 -1.96
C ALA A 334 23.03 -35.80 -2.81
N GLY A 335 23.94 -34.84 -2.96
CA GLY A 335 25.16 -35.00 -3.77
C GLY A 335 24.97 -34.84 -5.28
N ALA A 336 23.74 -34.67 -5.77
CA ALA A 336 23.51 -34.28 -7.16
C ALA A 336 24.14 -32.90 -7.45
N LYS A 337 24.74 -32.76 -8.63
CA LYS A 337 25.26 -31.47 -9.08
C LYS A 337 24.10 -30.56 -9.47
N LEU A 338 23.92 -29.48 -8.71
CA LEU A 338 22.88 -28.48 -8.94
C LEU A 338 23.35 -27.38 -9.89
N VAL A 339 22.42 -26.89 -10.70
CA VAL A 339 22.57 -25.75 -11.60
C VAL A 339 21.39 -24.80 -11.36
N THR A 340 21.68 -23.56 -10.98
CA THR A 340 20.68 -22.51 -10.86
C THR A 340 20.11 -22.18 -12.24
N ARG A 341 18.79 -22.20 -12.34
CA ARG A 341 18.08 -21.73 -13.54
C ARG A 341 17.64 -20.30 -13.27
N GLU A 342 18.40 -19.34 -13.78
CA GLU A 342 18.15 -17.92 -13.57
C GLU A 342 16.74 -17.52 -14.05
N LEU A 343 16.02 -16.78 -13.22
CA LEU A 343 14.78 -16.12 -13.60
C LEU A 343 15.13 -14.88 -14.44
N PRO A 344 14.63 -14.75 -15.69
CA PRO A 344 14.87 -13.54 -16.47
C PRO A 344 14.32 -12.29 -15.76
N ALA A 345 15.07 -11.18 -15.80
CA ALA A 345 14.66 -9.93 -15.16
C ALA A 345 13.35 -9.36 -15.75
N ASP A 346 13.06 -9.66 -17.02
CA ASP A 346 11.85 -9.27 -17.74
C ASP A 346 10.79 -10.38 -17.78
N ALA A 347 10.88 -11.39 -16.90
CA ALA A 347 9.99 -12.55 -16.91
C ALA A 347 8.51 -12.18 -16.75
N GLU A 348 8.20 -11.22 -15.88
CA GLU A 348 6.83 -10.75 -15.64
C GLU A 348 6.26 -10.03 -16.86
N ASP A 349 6.93 -8.98 -17.33
CA ASP A 349 6.52 -8.22 -18.53
C ASP A 349 6.38 -9.13 -19.75
N THR A 350 7.32 -10.07 -19.92
CA THR A 350 7.29 -11.05 -21.00
C THR A 350 6.11 -11.99 -20.88
N THR A 351 5.80 -12.47 -19.67
CA THR A 351 4.66 -13.36 -19.43
C THR A 351 3.33 -12.63 -19.66
N ILE A 352 3.18 -11.41 -19.15
CA ILE A 352 2.00 -10.55 -19.39
C ILE A 352 1.77 -10.36 -20.90
N SER A 353 2.83 -10.09 -21.65
CA SER A 353 2.75 -9.86 -23.09
C SER A 353 2.37 -11.14 -23.85
N ALA A 354 2.97 -12.28 -23.48
CA ALA A 354 2.70 -13.58 -24.07
C ALA A 354 1.28 -14.11 -23.74
N MET A 355 0.75 -13.81 -22.55
CA MET A 355 -0.62 -14.20 -22.16
C MET A 355 -1.69 -13.56 -23.05
N ARG A 356 -1.41 -12.41 -23.67
CA ARG A 356 -2.31 -11.78 -24.66
C ARG A 356 -2.34 -12.49 -26.01
N MET A 357 -1.39 -13.41 -26.26
CA MET A 357 -1.26 -14.14 -27.52
C MET A 357 -1.87 -15.55 -27.45
N VAL A 358 -2.53 -15.89 -26.33
CA VAL A 358 -3.13 -17.21 -26.12
C VAL A 358 -4.58 -17.11 -25.68
N VAL A 359 -5.34 -18.17 -25.94
CA VAL A 359 -6.73 -18.32 -25.51
C VAL A 359 -6.96 -19.70 -24.89
N TRP A 360 -7.88 -19.77 -23.94
CA TRP A 360 -8.28 -21.04 -23.34
C TRP A 360 -9.14 -21.88 -24.30
N ASP A 361 -8.67 -23.08 -24.66
CA ASP A 361 -9.43 -24.05 -25.44
C ASP A 361 -10.16 -25.01 -24.49
N SER A 362 -11.46 -24.79 -24.29
CA SER A 362 -12.29 -25.59 -23.37
C SER A 362 -12.39 -27.08 -23.75
N GLN A 363 -12.20 -27.44 -25.02
CA GLN A 363 -12.26 -28.86 -25.45
C GLN A 363 -10.96 -29.57 -25.12
N LYS A 364 -9.82 -28.91 -25.39
CA LYS A 364 -8.49 -29.43 -25.08
C LYS A 364 -8.10 -29.22 -23.61
N LYS A 365 -8.84 -28.38 -22.88
CA LYS A 365 -8.62 -27.97 -21.50
C LYS A 365 -7.21 -27.43 -21.27
N ARG A 366 -6.77 -26.55 -22.16
CA ARG A 366 -5.43 -25.96 -22.13
C ARG A 366 -5.38 -24.67 -22.97
N PHE A 367 -4.35 -23.87 -22.78
CA PHE A 367 -4.11 -22.70 -23.61
C PHE A 367 -3.56 -23.09 -24.99
N VAL A 368 -4.01 -22.37 -26.01
CA VAL A 368 -3.54 -22.46 -27.39
C VAL A 368 -3.23 -21.08 -27.94
N ALA A 369 -2.35 -21.01 -28.93
CA ALA A 369 -2.05 -19.76 -29.62
C ALA A 369 -3.30 -19.18 -30.30
N ASP A 370 -3.51 -17.88 -30.12
CA ASP A 370 -4.59 -17.10 -30.73
C ASP A 370 -4.31 -16.75 -32.20
N GLY A 371 -3.04 -16.68 -32.58
CA GLY A 371 -2.59 -16.19 -33.90
C GLY A 371 -2.20 -14.70 -33.90
N THR A 372 -2.46 -13.99 -32.79
CA THR A 372 -1.97 -12.63 -32.53
C THR A 372 -0.45 -12.60 -32.36
N SER A 373 0.18 -11.56 -32.92
CA SER A 373 1.60 -11.22 -32.70
C SER A 373 1.71 -9.86 -32.03
N GLU A 374 2.38 -9.81 -30.89
CA GLU A 374 2.72 -8.58 -30.15
C GLU A 374 4.18 -8.19 -30.46
N ASP A 375 4.57 -6.93 -30.28
CA ASP A 375 5.88 -6.35 -30.66
C ASP A 375 7.08 -7.32 -30.56
N GLY A 376 7.50 -7.88 -31.70
CA GLY A 376 8.64 -8.79 -31.81
C GLY A 376 8.44 -10.19 -31.21
N LEU A 377 7.28 -10.47 -30.59
CA LEU A 377 6.90 -11.76 -30.03
C LEU A 377 6.18 -12.64 -31.05
N SER A 378 6.55 -13.92 -31.07
CA SER A 378 5.85 -14.96 -31.82
C SER A 378 5.66 -16.21 -30.98
N VAL A 379 4.62 -16.97 -31.30
CA VAL A 379 4.33 -18.27 -30.70
C VAL A 379 4.31 -19.34 -31.78
N GLU A 380 5.08 -20.40 -31.58
CA GLU A 380 5.05 -21.60 -32.41
C GLU A 380 4.39 -22.72 -31.62
N THR A 381 3.64 -23.57 -32.30
CA THR A 381 2.95 -24.72 -31.71
C THR A 381 3.44 -25.99 -32.37
N ASP A 382 3.92 -26.95 -31.58
CA ASP A 382 4.37 -28.26 -32.11
C ASP A 382 3.20 -29.19 -32.48
N ASP A 383 3.53 -30.39 -32.98
CA ASP A 383 2.56 -31.42 -33.40
C ASP A 383 1.70 -31.95 -32.24
N LYS A 384 2.20 -31.85 -31.00
CA LYS A 384 1.47 -32.17 -29.77
C LYS A 384 0.72 -30.97 -29.20
N GLY A 385 0.86 -29.82 -29.86
CA GLY A 385 0.18 -28.60 -29.49
C GLY A 385 0.90 -27.78 -28.42
N ARG A 386 2.15 -28.09 -28.04
CA ARG A 386 2.91 -27.32 -27.06
C ARG A 386 3.42 -26.03 -27.68
N MET A 387 3.29 -24.95 -26.94
CA MET A 387 3.68 -23.62 -27.36
C MET A 387 5.15 -23.35 -27.01
N THR A 388 5.84 -22.67 -27.92
CA THR A 388 7.16 -22.11 -27.71
C THR A 388 7.12 -20.65 -28.13
N PHE A 389 7.44 -19.77 -27.19
CA PHE A 389 7.45 -18.33 -27.42
C PHE A 389 8.85 -17.88 -27.84
N LYS A 390 8.91 -16.91 -28.74
CA LYS A 390 10.15 -16.31 -29.21
C LYS A 390 10.02 -14.79 -29.23
N ARG A 391 11.11 -14.08 -28.91
CA ARG A 391 11.26 -12.65 -29.17
C ARG A 391 12.36 -12.48 -30.21
N GLU A 392 12.04 -11.83 -31.33
CA GLU A 392 12.96 -11.64 -32.46
C GLU A 392 13.57 -12.96 -32.96
N GLY A 393 12.77 -14.04 -32.95
CA GLY A 393 13.20 -15.39 -33.37
C GLY A 393 14.01 -16.18 -32.35
N LYS A 394 14.33 -15.62 -31.17
CA LYS A 394 15.02 -16.34 -30.08
C LYS A 394 14.03 -16.86 -29.04
N PRO A 395 14.15 -18.11 -28.57
CA PRO A 395 13.28 -18.63 -27.51
C PRO A 395 13.37 -17.79 -26.24
N ILE A 396 12.22 -17.57 -25.61
CA ILE A 396 12.09 -16.87 -24.33
C ILE A 396 11.33 -17.74 -23.32
N THR A 397 11.49 -17.42 -22.05
CA THR A 397 10.77 -18.08 -20.95
C THR A 397 9.45 -17.34 -20.73
N VAL A 398 8.34 -18.06 -20.88
CA VAL A 398 6.99 -17.57 -20.55
C VAL A 398 6.42 -18.48 -19.48
N PHE A 399 6.04 -17.89 -18.36
CA PHE A 399 5.56 -18.62 -17.20
C PHE A 399 4.06 -18.92 -17.29
N ALA A 400 3.62 -19.88 -16.49
CA ALA A 400 2.23 -20.34 -16.45
C ALA A 400 1.27 -19.32 -15.81
N SER A 401 1.83 -18.35 -15.08
CA SER A 401 1.13 -17.21 -14.47
C SER A 401 2.09 -16.03 -14.33
N GLU A 402 1.59 -14.81 -14.50
CA GLU A 402 2.30 -13.57 -14.20
C GLU A 402 2.37 -13.27 -12.70
N TYR A 403 1.43 -13.77 -11.90
CA TYR A 403 1.25 -13.38 -10.49
C TYR A 403 2.23 -14.05 -9.52
N GLU A 404 2.66 -15.28 -9.81
CA GLU A 404 3.59 -16.03 -8.97
C GLU A 404 5.05 -15.90 -9.44
N ILE A 405 5.38 -14.85 -10.18
CA ILE A 405 6.77 -14.55 -10.55
C ILE A 405 7.37 -13.68 -9.44
N SER A 406 8.37 -14.22 -8.75
CA SER A 406 9.09 -13.49 -7.71
C SER A 406 10.55 -13.26 -8.13
N GLN A 407 10.92 -12.00 -8.38
CA GLN A 407 12.32 -11.62 -8.62
C GLN A 407 13.18 -11.63 -7.35
N SER A 408 12.53 -11.74 -6.18
CA SER A 408 13.15 -11.66 -4.87
C SER A 408 13.37 -13.06 -4.32
N GLN A 409 14.63 -13.47 -4.24
CA GLN A 409 15.01 -14.77 -3.69
C GLN A 409 15.30 -14.66 -2.19
N GLN A 410 14.38 -15.05 -1.33
CA GLN A 410 14.53 -14.90 0.12
C GLN A 410 14.92 -16.21 0.79
N LEU A 411 16.04 -16.20 1.52
CA LEU A 411 16.44 -17.32 2.38
C LEU A 411 15.40 -17.55 3.47
N LEU A 412 15.23 -18.81 3.85
CA LEU A 412 14.29 -19.21 4.90
C LEU A 412 15.02 -19.60 6.18
N ARG A 413 14.53 -19.07 7.31
CA ARG A 413 14.83 -19.56 8.66
C ARG A 413 13.71 -20.49 9.10
N PHE A 414 14.08 -21.64 9.66
CA PHE A 414 13.16 -22.64 10.17
C PHE A 414 13.06 -22.54 11.69
N GLU A 415 11.84 -22.52 12.21
CA GLU A 415 11.59 -22.48 13.65
C GLU A 415 10.52 -23.48 14.05
N PRO A 416 10.78 -24.36 15.04
CA PRO A 416 9.75 -25.17 15.65
C PRO A 416 8.59 -24.32 16.17
N SER A 417 7.37 -24.74 15.86
CA SER A 417 6.15 -23.99 16.14
C SER A 417 4.99 -24.95 16.45
N LEU A 418 3.83 -24.38 16.76
CA LEU A 418 2.56 -25.09 16.91
C LEU A 418 1.51 -24.49 15.97
N SER A 419 0.68 -25.36 15.43
CA SER A 419 -0.51 -24.99 14.69
C SER A 419 -1.74 -25.61 15.34
N VAL A 420 -2.87 -24.92 15.30
CA VAL A 420 -4.14 -25.41 15.86
C VAL A 420 -5.25 -25.31 14.81
N PRO A 421 -6.25 -26.21 14.82
CA PRO A 421 -7.35 -26.13 13.86
C PRO A 421 -8.16 -24.83 14.03
N TYR A 422 -8.45 -24.11 12.95
CA TYR A 422 -9.23 -22.85 12.96
C TYR A 422 -10.59 -22.99 13.67
N GLY A 423 -11.22 -24.16 13.57
CA GLY A 423 -12.29 -24.56 14.50
C GLY A 423 -13.60 -23.79 14.36
N LEU A 424 -14.13 -23.60 13.15
CA LEU A 424 -15.43 -22.94 12.94
C LEU A 424 -16.56 -23.50 13.84
N ALA A 425 -17.51 -22.63 14.20
CA ALA A 425 -18.69 -23.03 14.96
C ALA A 425 -19.53 -24.10 14.20
N GLY A 426 -19.99 -25.17 14.87
CA GLY A 426 -20.81 -26.22 14.25
C GLY A 426 -20.49 -27.65 14.69
N ASN A 427 -21.00 -28.64 13.95
CA ASN A 427 -21.02 -30.07 14.33
C ASN A 427 -19.70 -30.84 14.14
N ASN A 428 -18.64 -30.18 13.64
CA ASN A 428 -17.36 -30.84 13.32
C ASN A 428 -16.18 -30.28 14.14
N ARG A 429 -16.45 -29.87 15.39
CA ARG A 429 -15.45 -29.32 16.31
C ARG A 429 -14.55 -30.41 16.87
N PRO A 430 -13.23 -30.18 16.98
CA PRO A 430 -12.34 -31.04 17.76
C PRO A 430 -12.86 -31.27 19.19
N GLN A 431 -12.80 -32.51 19.67
CA GLN A 431 -13.29 -32.88 21.01
C GLN A 431 -12.63 -32.04 22.12
N ALA A 432 -11.35 -31.67 21.98
CA ALA A 432 -10.68 -30.84 22.97
C ALA A 432 -11.29 -29.43 23.10
N TYR A 433 -11.87 -28.86 22.03
CA TYR A 433 -12.61 -27.59 22.14
C TYR A 433 -13.90 -27.77 22.94
N ILE A 434 -14.59 -28.90 22.77
CA ILE A 434 -15.79 -29.26 23.54
C ILE A 434 -15.43 -29.47 25.01
N ASP A 435 -14.38 -30.26 25.28
CA ASP A 435 -13.90 -30.54 26.65
C ASP A 435 -13.40 -29.28 27.36
N ALA A 436 -12.84 -28.33 26.60
CA ALA A 436 -12.44 -27.02 27.08
C ALA A 436 -13.62 -26.05 27.25
N GLY A 437 -14.84 -26.41 26.86
CA GLY A 437 -16.01 -25.53 26.89
C GLY A 437 -15.80 -24.25 26.05
N LEU A 438 -15.19 -24.39 24.87
CA LEU A 438 -15.03 -23.29 23.91
C LEU A 438 -16.22 -23.29 22.93
N GLU A 439 -17.07 -22.28 23.04
CA GLU A 439 -18.18 -22.08 22.10
C GLU A 439 -17.71 -21.51 20.75
N ASP A 440 -16.67 -20.67 20.79
CA ASP A 440 -15.92 -20.17 19.64
C ASP A 440 -14.42 -20.29 19.93
N PRO A 441 -13.66 -21.12 19.19
CA PRO A 441 -12.22 -21.26 19.39
C PRO A 441 -11.39 -20.24 18.59
N SER A 442 -12.02 -19.29 17.90
CA SER A 442 -11.32 -18.27 17.09
C SER A 442 -10.30 -17.46 17.90
N ASP A 443 -10.63 -17.08 19.14
CA ASP A 443 -9.72 -16.36 20.04
C ASP A 443 -8.49 -17.20 20.41
N PHE A 444 -8.68 -18.51 20.67
CA PHE A 444 -7.57 -19.42 20.94
C PHE A 444 -6.69 -19.60 19.71
N TRP A 445 -7.30 -19.80 18.54
CA TRP A 445 -6.59 -19.91 17.27
C TRP A 445 -5.77 -18.65 16.99
N GLN A 446 -6.37 -17.46 17.11
CA GLN A 446 -5.68 -16.18 16.91
C GLN A 446 -4.55 -15.96 17.92
N ALA A 447 -4.74 -16.40 19.17
CA ALA A 447 -3.71 -16.28 20.20
C ALA A 447 -2.51 -17.17 19.91
N VAL A 448 -2.74 -18.41 19.42
CA VAL A 448 -1.66 -19.29 18.96
C VAL A 448 -1.01 -18.71 17.71
N ASP A 449 -1.78 -18.33 16.70
CA ASP A 449 -1.27 -17.73 15.46
C ASP A 449 -0.36 -16.53 15.74
N LYS A 450 -0.84 -15.54 16.50
CA LYS A 450 -0.06 -14.36 16.91
C LYS A 450 1.11 -14.69 17.82
N GLY A 451 0.92 -15.61 18.78
CA GLY A 451 1.97 -16.01 19.73
C GLY A 451 3.11 -16.80 19.06
N PHE A 452 2.84 -17.38 17.90
CA PHE A 452 3.78 -18.20 17.16
C PHE A 452 4.39 -17.53 15.91
N VAL A 453 4.07 -16.26 15.63
CA VAL A 453 4.75 -15.44 14.63
C VAL A 453 6.25 -15.32 14.96
N VAL A 454 7.10 -15.53 13.96
CA VAL A 454 8.54 -15.29 14.03
C VAL A 454 8.90 -14.25 12.97
N GLY A 455 9.61 -13.19 13.40
CA GLY A 455 9.99 -12.10 12.51
C GLY A 455 8.79 -11.31 11.98
N ASP A 456 9.06 -10.50 10.97
CA ASP A 456 8.03 -9.79 10.20
C ASP A 456 7.76 -10.55 8.89
N GLY A 457 6.59 -10.30 8.30
CA GLY A 457 6.21 -10.91 7.03
C GLY A 457 5.45 -12.22 7.17
N PRO A 458 5.16 -12.88 6.04
CA PRO A 458 4.34 -14.08 5.99
C PRO A 458 4.97 -15.22 6.78
N GLN A 459 4.13 -15.99 7.45
CA GLN A 459 4.54 -17.23 8.11
C GLN A 459 4.25 -18.38 7.14
N HIS A 460 5.26 -18.78 6.36
CA HIS A 460 5.20 -20.04 5.62
C HIS A 460 5.32 -21.20 6.63
N GLN A 461 4.92 -22.40 6.23
CA GLN A 461 4.81 -23.51 7.16
C GLN A 461 5.13 -24.85 6.51
N MET A 462 5.81 -25.74 7.23
CA MET A 462 5.86 -27.17 6.90
C MET A 462 5.20 -27.99 8.00
N PHE A 463 4.46 -29.03 7.61
CA PHE A 463 3.70 -29.90 8.51
C PHE A 463 2.55 -29.20 9.25
N GLY A 464 1.98 -29.86 10.24
CA GLY A 464 0.94 -29.32 11.10
C GLY A 464 -0.44 -29.24 10.44
N VAL A 465 -1.21 -28.25 10.86
CA VAL A 465 -2.51 -27.89 10.31
C VAL A 465 -2.48 -26.42 9.88
N THR A 466 -3.28 -26.07 8.89
CA THR A 466 -3.40 -24.67 8.46
C THR A 466 -4.79 -24.46 7.89
N GLY A 467 -5.15 -23.19 7.74
CA GLY A 467 -6.24 -22.82 6.87
C GLY A 467 -7.62 -22.84 7.51
N ILE A 468 -8.61 -22.44 6.72
CA ILE A 468 -10.02 -22.32 7.12
C ILE A 468 -10.68 -23.70 7.10
N ARG A 469 -10.33 -24.55 6.13
CA ARG A 469 -10.76 -25.95 6.11
C ARG A 469 -10.03 -26.74 7.20
N ASN A 470 -10.75 -27.60 7.89
CA ASN A 470 -10.11 -28.56 8.79
C ASN A 470 -9.27 -29.56 7.99
N LEU A 471 -8.26 -30.16 8.65
CA LEU A 471 -7.33 -31.10 8.04
C LEU A 471 -8.04 -32.29 7.37
N ALA A 472 -9.07 -32.84 7.99
CA ALA A 472 -9.79 -33.99 7.45
C ALA A 472 -10.47 -33.68 6.09
N SER A 473 -11.01 -32.47 5.94
CA SER A 473 -11.57 -32.01 4.66
C SER A 473 -10.49 -31.88 3.58
N ILE A 474 -9.34 -31.31 3.92
CA ILE A 474 -8.20 -31.14 3.01
C ILE A 474 -7.61 -32.51 2.61
N GLN A 475 -7.44 -33.42 3.57
CA GLN A 475 -7.04 -34.81 3.34
C GLN A 475 -7.99 -35.55 2.40
N LYS A 476 -9.30 -35.34 2.55
CA LYS A 476 -10.31 -35.93 1.66
C LYS A 476 -10.14 -35.42 0.23
N LEU A 477 -9.86 -34.14 0.02
CA LEU A 477 -9.63 -33.59 -1.32
C LEU A 477 -8.42 -34.24 -2.00
N ALA A 478 -7.32 -34.44 -1.25
CA ALA A 478 -6.13 -35.12 -1.75
C ALA A 478 -6.42 -36.58 -2.12
N ALA A 479 -7.15 -37.31 -1.28
CA ALA A 479 -7.57 -38.68 -1.56
C ALA A 479 -8.51 -38.79 -2.78
N ASP A 480 -9.51 -37.91 -2.89
CA ASP A 480 -10.41 -37.87 -4.04
C ASP A 480 -9.62 -37.58 -5.34
N TYR A 481 -8.64 -36.68 -5.27
CA TYR A 481 -7.73 -36.41 -6.39
C TYR A 481 -6.90 -37.64 -6.75
N ALA A 482 -6.33 -38.34 -5.77
CA ALA A 482 -5.57 -39.57 -5.98
C ALA A 482 -6.40 -40.65 -6.67
N ILE A 483 -7.67 -40.84 -6.25
CA ILE A 483 -8.62 -41.76 -6.91
C ILE A 483 -8.84 -41.34 -8.36
N LYS A 484 -9.07 -40.05 -8.62
CA LYS A 484 -9.27 -39.51 -9.98
C LYS A 484 -8.06 -39.73 -10.88
N LYS A 485 -6.84 -39.71 -10.33
CA LYS A 485 -5.59 -39.99 -11.04
C LYS A 485 -5.25 -41.49 -11.14
N GLY A 486 -6.05 -42.37 -10.54
CA GLY A 486 -5.84 -43.82 -10.54
C GLY A 486 -4.77 -44.29 -9.54
N TRP A 487 -4.39 -43.45 -8.57
CA TRP A 487 -3.42 -43.78 -7.52
C TRP A 487 -4.07 -44.53 -6.35
N ALA A 488 -4.65 -45.69 -6.66
CA ALA A 488 -5.45 -46.46 -5.70
C ALA A 488 -4.68 -46.86 -4.42
N ASP A 489 -3.36 -46.98 -4.50
CA ASP A 489 -2.49 -47.36 -3.38
C ASP A 489 -2.25 -46.24 -2.35
N ILE A 490 -2.65 -45.00 -2.66
CA ILE A 490 -2.54 -43.82 -1.78
C ILE A 490 -3.88 -43.09 -1.64
N ALA A 491 -5.00 -43.77 -1.89
CA ALA A 491 -6.35 -43.19 -1.87
C ALA A 491 -6.93 -42.97 -0.45
N LYS A 492 -6.19 -43.31 0.60
CA LYS A 492 -6.65 -43.20 2.00
C LYS A 492 -6.37 -41.81 2.55
N ALA A 493 -7.42 -41.08 2.92
CA ALA A 493 -7.36 -39.64 3.26
C ALA A 493 -6.43 -39.34 4.43
N GLU A 494 -6.55 -40.09 5.52
CA GLU A 494 -5.78 -39.89 6.74
C GLU A 494 -4.26 -40.10 6.56
N ASP A 495 -3.83 -40.74 5.46
CA ASP A 495 -2.42 -40.95 5.12
C ASP A 495 -1.78 -39.73 4.41
N TRP A 496 -2.56 -38.69 4.10
CA TRP A 496 -2.06 -37.44 3.53
C TRP A 496 -1.76 -36.41 4.62
N PHE A 497 -0.73 -35.59 4.40
CA PHE A 497 -0.37 -34.49 5.29
C PHE A 497 0.07 -33.25 4.51
N ILE A 498 0.10 -32.10 5.17
CA ILE A 498 0.61 -30.85 4.59
C ILE A 498 2.13 -30.92 4.57
N LEU A 499 2.71 -30.96 3.38
CA LEU A 499 4.16 -30.91 3.21
C LEU A 499 4.67 -29.49 3.43
N ILE A 500 4.07 -28.52 2.72
CA ILE A 500 4.39 -27.10 2.83
C ILE A 500 3.15 -26.24 2.54
N LYS A 501 3.07 -25.10 3.22
CA LYS A 501 2.18 -23.97 2.96
C LYS A 501 3.03 -22.74 2.67
N LEU A 502 2.77 -22.07 1.57
CA LEU A 502 3.36 -20.77 1.24
C LEU A 502 2.27 -19.70 1.33
N ALA A 503 2.46 -18.71 2.21
CA ALA A 503 1.57 -17.58 2.35
C ALA A 503 1.89 -16.47 1.34
N SER A 504 0.87 -15.70 0.97
CA SER A 504 1.01 -14.47 0.20
C SER A 504 1.73 -13.36 0.99
N GLY A 505 2.31 -12.39 0.27
CA GLY A 505 3.03 -11.25 0.82
C GLY A 505 4.54 -11.50 0.93
N GLY A 506 5.17 -10.83 1.89
CA GLY A 506 6.60 -10.91 2.14
C GLY A 506 7.44 -10.15 1.13
N GLU A 507 8.76 -10.25 1.28
CA GLU A 507 9.72 -9.68 0.34
C GLU A 507 9.77 -10.54 -0.94
N ALA A 508 9.37 -11.81 -0.88
CA ALA A 508 9.11 -12.64 -2.06
C ALA A 508 7.90 -12.14 -2.88
N ASN A 509 7.03 -11.31 -2.31
CA ASN A 509 5.89 -10.68 -2.99
C ASN A 509 4.95 -11.67 -3.69
N PHE A 510 4.66 -12.81 -3.07
CA PHE A 510 3.69 -13.75 -3.62
C PHE A 510 2.26 -13.21 -3.49
N SER A 511 1.42 -13.49 -4.47
CA SER A 511 0.00 -13.17 -4.42
C SER A 511 -0.83 -14.36 -4.89
N PHE A 512 -1.17 -15.25 -3.96
CA PHE A 512 -1.97 -16.44 -4.26
C PHE A 512 -3.47 -16.13 -4.18
N SER A 513 -4.14 -15.97 -5.32
CA SER A 513 -5.56 -15.58 -5.39
C SER A 513 -5.82 -14.29 -4.58
N ASP A 514 -6.89 -14.24 -3.78
CA ASP A 514 -7.20 -13.14 -2.88
C ASP A 514 -6.35 -13.18 -1.60
N HIS A 515 -5.02 -13.03 -1.78
CA HIS A 515 -4.02 -13.08 -0.71
C HIS A 515 -4.10 -14.31 0.21
N GLY A 516 -4.35 -15.48 -0.39
CA GLY A 516 -4.45 -16.75 0.30
C GLY A 516 -3.11 -17.47 0.52
N ASP A 517 -3.24 -18.76 0.81
CA ASP A 517 -2.16 -19.70 1.04
C ASP A 517 -2.12 -20.78 -0.05
N TYR A 518 -0.93 -21.07 -0.58
CA TYR A 518 -0.71 -22.22 -1.45
C TYR A 518 -0.20 -23.41 -0.65
N ILE A 519 -0.99 -24.48 -0.61
CA ILE A 519 -0.72 -25.69 0.17
C ILE A 519 -0.36 -26.85 -0.77
N PHE A 520 0.73 -27.55 -0.44
CA PHE A 520 1.11 -28.83 -1.04
C PHE A 520 0.93 -29.95 -0.02
N MET A 521 0.29 -31.03 -0.45
CA MET A 521 0.10 -32.26 0.29
C MET A 521 0.80 -33.43 -0.37
N VAL A 522 1.27 -34.36 0.47
CA VAL A 522 1.86 -35.61 0.04
C VAL A 522 1.35 -36.76 0.89
N ASN A 523 1.33 -37.96 0.32
CA ASN A 523 1.01 -39.18 1.06
C ASN A 523 2.24 -39.66 1.84
N ARG A 524 2.05 -40.12 3.09
CA ARG A 524 3.13 -40.60 3.97
C ARG A 524 3.96 -41.73 3.36
N LYS A 525 3.33 -42.63 2.60
CA LYS A 525 4.02 -43.73 1.92
C LYS A 525 5.05 -43.19 0.93
N ASP A 526 4.66 -42.21 0.14
CA ASP A 526 5.47 -41.65 -0.93
C ASP A 526 6.59 -40.77 -0.35
N ALA A 527 6.23 -39.92 0.61
CA ALA A 527 7.15 -39.11 1.40
C ALA A 527 8.27 -39.96 2.01
N ALA A 528 7.94 -41.07 2.68
CA ALA A 528 8.93 -41.96 3.32
C ALA A 528 9.92 -42.59 2.32
N THR A 529 9.51 -42.73 1.05
CA THR A 529 10.37 -43.28 -0.03
C THR A 529 11.04 -42.19 -0.87
N GLY A 530 10.79 -40.91 -0.57
CA GLY A 530 11.31 -39.79 -1.33
C GLY A 530 10.69 -39.63 -2.73
N ASP A 531 9.51 -40.20 -2.96
CA ASP A 531 8.73 -40.01 -4.19
C ASP A 531 7.79 -38.81 -4.01
N PHE A 532 8.03 -37.73 -4.76
CA PHE A 532 7.19 -36.54 -4.74
C PHE A 532 6.53 -36.29 -6.10
N SER A 533 6.46 -37.33 -6.95
CA SER A 533 5.75 -37.25 -8.22
C SER A 533 4.22 -37.27 -8.06
N ARG A 534 3.74 -37.73 -6.90
CA ARG A 534 2.31 -37.85 -6.56
C ARG A 534 1.96 -36.94 -5.38
N VAL A 535 1.70 -35.68 -5.69
CA VAL A 535 1.32 -34.66 -4.72
C VAL A 535 -0.01 -34.02 -5.12
N TYR A 536 -0.71 -33.46 -4.14
CA TYR A 536 -1.91 -32.68 -4.35
C TYR A 536 -1.65 -31.25 -3.85
N ALA A 537 -1.87 -30.25 -4.69
CA ALA A 537 -1.69 -28.86 -4.31
C ALA A 537 -2.97 -28.07 -4.58
N PHE A 538 -3.19 -27.02 -3.80
CA PHE A 538 -4.35 -26.13 -3.95
C PHE A 538 -4.08 -24.80 -3.25
N VAL A 539 -4.82 -23.77 -3.69
CA VAL A 539 -4.88 -22.49 -2.97
C VAL A 539 -6.09 -22.49 -2.04
N GLU A 540 -5.90 -21.89 -0.88
CA GLU A 540 -6.97 -21.53 0.03
C GLU A 540 -6.95 -20.02 0.28
N SER A 541 -8.04 -19.36 -0.08
CA SER A 541 -8.28 -17.94 0.19
C SER A 541 -9.59 -17.79 0.96
N GLY A 542 -9.70 -16.74 1.78
CA GLY A 542 -10.83 -16.45 2.66
C GLY A 542 -11.93 -15.63 2.00
#